data_AF-A0AAN8RJQ8-F1
#
_entry.id   AF-A0AAN8RJQ8-F1
#
_cell.length_a   1.000
_cell.length_b   1.000
_cell.length_c   1.000
_cell.angle_alpha   90.00
_cell.angle_beta   90.00
_cell.angle_gamma   90.00
#
_symmetry.space_group_name_H-M   'P 1'
#
loop_
_entity.id
_entity.type
_entity.pdbx_description
1 polymer ?
#
loop_
_entity_poly.entity_id
_entity_poly.type
_entity_poly.pdbx_seq_one_letter_code
_entity_poly.pdbx_strand_id
1 'polypeptide(L)'
;MLSLTTLQPDILYEILDHLPRKSICHLLRTCKALYPICHRHLWRYLILNNRHDPGNWYPGHAIIGHKKIFINLLKLIRAGNPLGFEHMRVLFLGYPVFDKEMKDVTWDFRKKVEEILEGGGLGLREVGVTYSGGVVEAAENPKTARDADWIMPLPALKKFSETKTIRDFSLKVDASTLKSFLTYINPTLITHFDIWLSFDQPKNEWHTVQQTFTSTKGLLDVNIREFVSVIRGMVNLQVFRYTGANQSDPAPPLVTVSKEIDELQAVFLGLNRLREIELEGWLFHPWFFLNPPDTVTKYSVSGPMATKWWEGFSQAPLTNVTDLRLSSAGGHGPYLPRIGSEPIVYRPEFLLKDVACRGVRKLTIQILRWMPPDVEVCIMRRNPGIGNSREMAENKVKLLIGECYGEIIQMKAAASKAIRRQLPERFLTNPGGVDANVKAIKEAFIDVFMTGRYKGLSPNEIEASNYRWDTLSGRFGANFSKARSKEVEVGPTNRLLKHLERCIEMVLDKYIHKYGVTPPQDKEDEFMQDCILNLSNAEGIQEWIDRKREILKFLGLCERRMEREIDRQRGGLTEELIERFLGGEVLERESLMVEWKGLLAEGFFKPEGEKYF
;
A
#
# COMPACT_ATOMS: atom_id res chain seq x y z
N MET A 1 32.34 30.77 -30.08
CA MET A 1 31.50 30.30 -28.95
C MET A 1 31.26 31.48 -28.02
N LEU A 2 30.04 31.70 -27.54
CA LEU A 2 29.77 32.70 -26.50
C LEU A 2 30.21 32.14 -25.13
N SER A 3 30.85 32.98 -24.31
CA SER A 3 31.19 32.61 -22.94
C SER A 3 30.00 32.84 -22.02
N LEU A 4 29.75 31.93 -21.07
CA LEU A 4 28.76 32.15 -20.01
C LEU A 4 29.05 33.45 -19.23
N THR A 5 30.32 33.84 -19.10
CA THR A 5 30.73 35.06 -18.38
C THR A 5 30.38 36.37 -19.12
N THR A 6 29.91 36.30 -20.37
CA THR A 6 29.48 37.47 -21.16
C THR A 6 27.96 37.62 -21.25
N LEU A 7 27.20 36.70 -20.64
CA LEU A 7 25.74 36.77 -20.62
C LEU A 7 25.25 37.73 -19.54
N GLN A 8 24.06 38.32 -19.75
CA GLN A 8 23.41 39.14 -18.74
C GLN A 8 23.02 38.30 -17.50
N PRO A 9 23.02 38.88 -16.28
CA PRO A 9 22.68 38.16 -15.05
C PRO A 9 21.34 37.42 -15.10
N ASP A 10 20.31 38.00 -15.73
CA ASP A 10 18.98 37.38 -15.76
C ASP A 10 18.97 36.11 -16.62
N ILE A 11 19.66 36.12 -17.77
CA ILE A 11 19.86 34.91 -18.61
C ILE A 11 20.64 33.84 -17.83
N LEU A 12 21.63 34.25 -17.04
CA LEU A 12 22.36 33.34 -16.17
C LEU A 12 21.49 32.76 -15.05
N TYR A 13 20.56 33.53 -14.47
CA TYR A 13 19.61 33.01 -13.49
C TYR A 13 18.65 31.98 -14.10
N GLU A 14 18.12 32.23 -15.30
CA GLU A 14 17.30 31.25 -16.05
C GLU A 14 18.09 29.95 -16.32
N ILE A 15 19.35 30.05 -16.76
CA ILE A 15 20.22 28.87 -16.93
C ILE A 15 20.43 28.13 -15.60
N LEU A 16 20.68 28.86 -14.50
CA LEU A 16 20.86 28.26 -13.18
C LEU A 16 19.58 27.61 -12.64
N ASP A 17 18.39 28.20 -12.85
CA ASP A 17 17.09 27.63 -12.44
C ASP A 17 16.81 26.27 -13.14
N HIS A 18 17.46 25.97 -14.27
CA HIS A 18 17.43 24.66 -14.95
C HIS A 18 18.54 23.67 -14.54
N LEU A 19 19.49 24.06 -13.68
CA LEU A 19 20.59 23.19 -13.25
C LEU A 19 20.36 22.58 -11.85
N PRO A 20 20.67 21.29 -11.63
CA PRO A 20 20.69 20.71 -10.29
C PRO A 20 21.65 21.49 -9.38
N ARG A 21 21.27 21.78 -8.13
CA ARG A 21 22.09 22.60 -7.20
C ARG A 21 23.52 22.06 -7.01
N LYS A 22 23.73 20.74 -7.12
CA LYS A 22 25.07 20.12 -7.13
C LYS A 22 25.96 20.66 -8.27
N SER A 23 25.40 20.80 -9.47
CA SER A 23 26.07 21.39 -10.63
C SER A 23 26.36 22.87 -10.43
N ILE A 24 25.44 23.62 -9.81
CA ILE A 24 25.65 25.04 -9.45
C ILE A 24 26.80 25.18 -8.43
N CYS A 25 26.87 24.32 -7.42
CA CYS A 25 27.99 24.26 -6.49
C CYS A 25 29.33 23.92 -7.18
N HIS A 26 29.32 23.05 -8.19
CA HIS A 26 30.51 22.77 -9.01
C HIS A 26 30.91 23.98 -9.86
N LEU A 27 29.96 24.67 -10.50
CA LEU A 27 30.21 25.90 -11.27
C LEU A 27 30.82 27.01 -10.38
N LEU A 28 30.25 27.23 -9.19
CA LEU A 28 30.75 28.19 -8.19
C LEU A 28 32.21 27.90 -7.80
N ARG A 29 32.58 26.62 -7.67
CA ARG A 29 33.94 26.19 -7.29
C ARG A 29 34.94 26.19 -8.44
N THR A 30 34.48 26.11 -9.68
CA THR A 30 35.33 26.00 -10.88
C THR A 30 35.53 27.32 -11.61
N CYS A 31 34.55 28.23 -11.58
CA CYS A 31 34.62 29.52 -12.28
C CYS A 31 34.45 30.71 -11.32
N LYS A 32 35.54 31.42 -11.00
CA LYS A 32 35.51 32.62 -10.14
C LYS A 32 34.57 33.71 -10.66
N ALA A 33 34.45 33.88 -11.97
CA ALA A 33 33.55 34.88 -12.57
C ALA A 33 32.06 34.56 -12.34
N LEU A 34 31.70 33.29 -12.23
CA LEU A 34 30.33 32.86 -11.91
C LEU A 34 30.07 32.77 -10.39
N TYR A 35 31.08 33.00 -9.54
CA TYR A 35 30.93 32.90 -8.09
C TYR A 35 29.80 33.80 -7.54
N PRO A 36 29.72 35.12 -7.85
CA PRO A 36 28.70 35.97 -7.23
C PRO A 36 27.26 35.55 -7.61
N ILE A 37 27.05 35.18 -8.87
CA ILE A 37 25.73 34.81 -9.37
C ILE A 37 25.30 33.42 -8.87
N CYS A 38 26.19 32.43 -8.87
CA CYS A 38 25.93 31.12 -8.31
C CYS A 38 25.72 31.20 -6.78
N HIS A 39 26.51 32.02 -6.07
CA HIS A 39 26.36 32.24 -4.63
C HIS A 39 24.98 32.83 -4.32
N ARG A 40 24.60 33.92 -5.02
CA ARG A 40 23.28 34.56 -4.87
C ARG A 40 22.12 33.63 -5.24
N HIS A 41 22.26 32.83 -6.29
CA HIS A 41 21.24 31.84 -6.66
C HIS A 41 21.11 30.74 -5.58
N LEU A 42 22.23 30.21 -5.06
CA LEU A 42 22.19 29.20 -4.01
C LEU A 42 21.49 29.75 -2.75
N TRP A 43 21.84 30.96 -2.31
CA TRP A 43 21.22 31.59 -1.14
C TRP A 43 19.78 32.11 -1.34
N ARG A 44 19.25 32.11 -2.57
CA ARG A 44 17.83 32.44 -2.85
C ARG A 44 16.85 31.56 -2.06
N TYR A 45 17.25 30.31 -1.78
CA TYR A 45 16.45 29.30 -1.09
C TYR A 45 17.19 28.72 0.13
N LEU A 46 16.59 28.81 1.31
CA LEU A 46 17.04 28.13 2.52
C LEU A 46 15.92 27.17 2.99
N ILE A 47 16.10 25.87 2.77
CA ILE A 47 15.11 24.85 3.17
C ILE A 47 15.66 23.98 4.28
N LEU A 48 14.91 23.91 5.39
CA LEU A 48 15.22 23.13 6.59
C LEU A 48 14.19 22.01 6.86
N ASN A 49 13.49 21.55 5.81
CA ASN A 49 12.60 20.37 5.82
C ASN A 49 13.06 19.37 4.74
N ASN A 50 12.90 18.08 5.00
CA ASN A 50 13.25 16.99 4.08
C ASN A 50 12.07 16.12 3.63
N ARG A 51 10.85 16.32 4.16
CA ARG A 51 9.72 15.41 3.85
C ARG A 51 9.27 15.44 2.38
N HIS A 52 9.41 16.58 1.70
CA HIS A 52 8.73 16.82 0.42
C HIS A 52 9.62 16.76 -0.84
N ASP A 53 10.95 16.80 -0.72
CA ASP A 53 11.89 16.55 -1.85
C ASP A 53 13.31 16.20 -1.34
N PRO A 54 13.68 14.91 -1.25
CA PRO A 54 15.00 14.48 -0.79
C PRO A 54 16.11 14.66 -1.85
N GLY A 55 15.81 15.10 -3.08
CA GLY A 55 16.72 15.02 -4.22
C GLY A 55 17.65 16.22 -4.43
N ASN A 56 17.24 17.44 -4.07
CA ASN A 56 17.80 18.64 -4.71
C ASN A 56 18.40 19.75 -3.82
N TRP A 57 18.24 19.75 -2.50
CA TRP A 57 18.23 21.01 -1.75
C TRP A 57 19.48 21.33 -0.89
N TYR A 58 20.71 21.48 -1.45
CA TYR A 58 21.87 21.87 -0.62
C TYR A 58 21.73 23.22 0.09
N PRO A 59 21.67 23.26 1.46
CA PRO A 59 22.21 22.27 2.44
C PRO A 59 21.28 21.23 3.19
N GLY A 60 21.11 19.95 2.81
CA GLY A 60 21.40 19.41 1.48
C GLY A 60 21.75 17.99 1.13
N HIS A 61 22.20 17.24 2.09
CA HIS A 61 21.64 15.90 2.15
C HIS A 61 20.40 16.02 3.03
N ALA A 62 19.58 14.98 3.05
CA ALA A 62 18.42 14.91 3.93
C ALA A 62 18.74 15.42 5.34
N ILE A 63 18.09 16.50 5.78
CA ILE A 63 18.34 17.11 7.11
C ILE A 63 17.56 16.35 8.19
N ILE A 64 17.62 15.02 8.13
CA ILE A 64 17.14 14.11 9.17
C ILE A 64 18.40 13.52 9.83
N GLY A 65 18.64 13.86 11.09
CA GLY A 65 19.78 13.36 11.89
C GLY A 65 21.09 14.16 11.80
N HIS A 66 21.28 15.07 10.84
CA HIS A 66 22.54 15.81 10.69
C HIS A 66 22.65 17.08 11.54
N LYS A 67 22.75 16.93 12.88
CA LYS A 67 23.11 18.01 13.84
C LYS A 67 24.31 18.86 13.35
N LYS A 68 25.27 18.24 12.66
CA LYS A 68 26.45 18.87 12.04
C LYS A 68 26.13 20.00 11.05
N ILE A 69 25.01 19.93 10.30
CA ILE A 69 24.63 20.98 9.34
C ILE A 69 24.17 22.23 10.07
N PHE A 70 23.28 22.10 11.06
CA PHE A 70 22.88 23.20 11.93
C PHE A 70 24.08 23.80 12.67
N ILE A 71 24.97 22.98 13.23
CA ILE A 71 26.21 23.46 13.87
C ILE A 71 27.08 24.27 12.91
N ASN A 72 27.19 23.88 11.63
CA ASN A 72 27.94 24.65 10.65
C ASN A 72 27.24 25.97 10.30
N LEU A 73 25.92 25.97 10.10
CA LEU A 73 25.13 27.19 9.88
C LEU A 73 25.26 28.15 11.08
N LEU A 74 25.18 27.63 12.31
CA LEU A 74 25.39 28.40 13.54
C LEU A 74 26.79 28.97 13.66
N LYS A 75 27.85 28.21 13.36
CA LYS A 75 29.23 28.72 13.35
C LYS A 75 29.37 29.94 12.45
N LEU A 76 28.67 29.94 11.31
CA LEU A 76 28.73 31.02 10.34
C LEU A 76 27.90 32.24 10.77
N ILE A 77 26.72 32.03 11.34
CA ILE A 77 25.90 33.09 11.99
C ILE A 77 26.68 33.75 13.13
N ARG A 78 27.27 32.94 14.04
CA ARG A 78 28.07 33.42 15.18
C ARG A 78 29.35 34.14 14.76
N ALA A 79 29.91 33.81 13.60
CA ALA A 79 31.06 34.51 13.02
C ALA A 79 30.70 35.89 12.43
N GLY A 80 29.44 36.35 12.55
CA GLY A 80 29.00 37.63 12.04
C GLY A 80 29.00 37.71 10.51
N ASN A 81 29.02 36.57 9.81
CA ASN A 81 29.04 36.51 8.35
C ASN A 81 27.59 36.37 7.83
N PRO A 82 26.99 37.44 7.27
CA PRO A 82 25.65 37.38 6.69
C PRO A 82 25.73 36.69 5.32
N LEU A 83 25.90 35.36 5.34
CA LEU A 83 26.09 34.51 4.17
C LEU A 83 24.93 34.58 3.17
N GLY A 84 24.88 35.62 2.34
CA GLY A 84 23.82 35.78 1.35
C GLY A 84 22.39 35.81 1.91
N PHE A 85 22.16 35.99 3.23
CA PHE A 85 20.81 36.10 3.79
C PHE A 85 20.02 37.25 3.12
N GLU A 86 20.68 38.35 2.76
CA GLU A 86 20.16 39.44 1.92
C GLU A 86 19.59 38.99 0.55
N HIS A 87 20.09 37.87 0.02
CA HIS A 87 19.64 37.25 -1.23
C HIS A 87 18.48 36.28 -1.02
N MET A 88 18.19 35.87 0.21
CA MET A 88 17.12 34.91 0.52
C MET A 88 15.76 35.45 0.06
N ARG A 89 15.03 34.62 -0.67
CA ARG A 89 13.66 34.92 -1.14
C ARG A 89 12.67 33.85 -0.68
N VAL A 90 13.15 32.64 -0.38
CA VAL A 90 12.35 31.51 0.06
C VAL A 90 13.01 30.88 1.28
N LEU A 91 12.24 30.71 2.36
CA LEU A 91 12.69 30.14 3.63
C LEU A 91 11.73 29.06 4.10
N PHE A 92 12.17 27.81 4.25
CA PHE A 92 11.35 26.74 4.83
C PHE A 92 11.89 26.33 6.19
N LEU A 93 11.09 26.52 7.23
CA LEU A 93 11.37 26.12 8.61
C LEU A 93 10.73 24.75 8.86
N GLY A 94 11.52 23.68 8.71
CA GLY A 94 11.03 22.32 8.91
C GLY A 94 11.02 21.86 10.38
N TYR A 95 10.56 20.62 10.60
CA TYR A 95 10.51 19.98 11.92
C TYR A 95 11.79 20.18 12.77
N PRO A 96 13.03 20.05 12.26
CA PRO A 96 14.24 20.27 13.07
C PRO A 96 14.36 21.68 13.69
N VAL A 97 13.74 22.71 13.08
CA VAL A 97 13.68 24.06 13.66
C VAL A 97 12.79 24.10 14.89
N PHE A 98 11.75 23.26 14.96
CA PHE A 98 10.77 23.21 16.04
C PHE A 98 10.97 22.02 17.00
N ASP A 99 11.93 21.15 16.73
CA ASP A 99 12.24 19.97 17.53
C ASP A 99 12.84 20.34 18.90
N LYS A 100 12.30 19.71 19.95
CA LYS A 100 12.75 19.82 21.34
C LYS A 100 14.17 19.28 21.53
N GLU A 101 14.51 18.18 20.87
CA GLU A 101 15.81 17.49 20.98
C GLU A 101 16.95 18.24 20.27
N MET A 102 16.57 19.34 19.61
CA MET A 102 17.43 20.24 18.84
C MET A 102 17.49 21.65 19.45
N LYS A 103 16.87 21.94 20.62
CA LYS A 103 16.82 23.29 21.24
C LYS A 103 18.20 23.97 21.22
N ASP A 104 19.18 23.39 21.88
CA ASP A 104 20.51 23.98 22.07
C ASP A 104 21.29 24.14 20.76
N VAL A 105 20.94 23.35 19.75
CA VAL A 105 21.57 23.32 18.41
C VAL A 105 20.87 24.27 17.43
N THR A 106 19.69 24.79 17.76
CA THR A 106 18.87 25.64 16.90
C THR A 106 18.55 27.01 17.50
N TRP A 107 18.83 27.24 18.78
CA TRP A 107 18.62 28.51 19.49
C TRP A 107 19.01 29.76 18.69
N ASP A 108 20.31 29.91 18.37
CA ASP A 108 20.81 31.10 17.68
C ASP A 108 20.23 31.24 16.26
N PHE A 109 19.84 30.11 15.65
CA PHE A 109 19.18 30.12 14.35
C PHE A 109 17.73 30.62 14.46
N ARG A 110 16.96 30.16 15.46
CA ARG A 110 15.61 30.65 15.75
C ARG A 110 15.62 32.16 16.00
N LYS A 111 16.53 32.62 16.88
CA LYS A 111 16.75 34.05 17.12
C LYS A 111 17.14 34.79 15.84
N LYS A 112 18.02 34.22 14.99
CA LYS A 112 18.41 34.90 13.75
C LYS A 112 17.27 34.98 12.73
N VAL A 113 16.39 33.97 12.68
CA VAL A 113 15.17 33.98 11.86
C VAL A 113 14.18 35.02 12.38
N GLU A 114 13.99 35.12 13.69
CA GLU A 114 13.20 36.18 14.33
C GLU A 114 13.73 37.57 13.97
N GLU A 115 15.02 37.86 14.19
CA GLU A 115 15.67 39.12 13.80
C GLU A 115 15.46 39.46 12.31
N ILE A 116 15.51 38.44 11.44
CA ILE A 116 15.29 38.57 9.99
C ILE A 116 13.83 38.93 9.66
N LEU A 117 12.87 38.29 10.32
CA LEU A 117 11.44 38.50 10.10
C LEU A 117 10.99 39.85 10.68
N GLU A 118 11.41 40.18 11.91
CA GLU A 118 11.11 41.46 12.55
C GLU A 118 11.77 42.65 11.86
N GLY A 119 13.02 42.49 11.41
CA GLY A 119 13.76 43.55 10.73
C GLY A 119 13.19 43.94 9.37
N GLY A 120 12.37 43.08 8.74
CA GLY A 120 11.65 43.36 7.50
C GLY A 120 12.50 43.59 6.24
N GLY A 121 13.82 43.75 6.38
CA GLY A 121 14.77 44.13 5.33
C GLY A 121 15.12 43.03 4.33
N LEU A 122 14.64 41.80 4.55
CA LEU A 122 14.73 40.75 3.53
C LEU A 122 13.52 40.79 2.60
N GLY A 123 13.78 40.76 1.30
CA GLY A 123 12.75 40.63 0.26
C GLY A 123 12.14 39.23 0.16
N LEU A 124 11.80 38.59 1.29
CA LEU A 124 11.17 37.27 1.32
C LEU A 124 9.84 37.28 0.56
N ARG A 125 9.66 36.28 -0.31
CA ARG A 125 8.47 36.06 -1.15
C ARG A 125 7.68 34.82 -0.75
N GLU A 126 8.32 33.85 -0.11
CA GLU A 126 7.66 32.64 0.39
C GLU A 126 8.31 32.20 1.70
N VAL A 127 7.48 31.88 2.70
CA VAL A 127 7.91 31.07 3.85
C VAL A 127 7.10 29.78 3.92
N GLY A 128 7.82 28.66 4.05
CA GLY A 128 7.26 27.39 4.48
C GLY A 128 7.46 27.17 5.97
N VAL A 129 6.47 26.62 6.67
CA VAL A 129 6.60 26.18 8.08
C VAL A 129 6.07 24.77 8.26
N THR A 130 6.79 23.96 9.03
CA THR A 130 6.37 22.61 9.44
C THR A 130 6.48 22.46 10.95
N TYR A 131 5.35 22.42 11.65
CA TYR A 131 5.32 22.36 13.12
C TYR A 131 4.30 21.33 13.63
N SER A 132 4.43 20.94 14.90
CA SER A 132 3.62 19.87 15.50
C SER A 132 2.89 20.28 16.77
N GLY A 133 1.83 19.55 17.11
CA GLY A 133 1.00 19.84 18.30
C GLY A 133 1.78 19.89 19.60
N GLY A 134 2.78 19.02 19.77
CA GLY A 134 3.63 19.01 20.97
C GLY A 134 4.49 20.27 21.14
N VAL A 135 4.77 21.01 20.06
CA VAL A 135 5.54 22.27 20.11
C VAL A 135 4.63 23.43 20.57
N VAL A 136 3.39 23.46 20.08
CA VAL A 136 2.38 24.44 20.53
C VAL A 136 2.03 24.20 22.01
N GLU A 137 1.79 22.96 22.40
CA GLU A 137 1.47 22.58 23.78
C GLU A 137 2.60 22.93 24.76
N ALA A 138 3.86 22.71 24.38
CA ALA A 138 5.02 23.08 25.21
C ALA A 138 5.13 24.59 25.45
N ALA A 139 4.79 25.41 24.45
CA ALA A 139 4.82 26.86 24.55
C ALA A 139 3.65 27.45 25.34
N GLU A 140 2.47 26.84 25.27
CA GLU A 140 1.27 27.28 26.00
C GLU A 140 1.27 26.86 27.48
N ASN A 141 1.96 25.77 27.83
CA ASN A 141 1.98 25.24 29.19
C ASN A 141 2.89 26.10 30.11
N PRO A 142 2.36 26.76 31.15
CA PRO A 142 3.15 27.66 32.01
C PRO A 142 4.33 26.99 32.72
N LYS A 143 4.28 25.67 32.93
CA LYS A 143 5.37 24.91 33.58
C LYS A 143 6.56 24.68 32.63
N THR A 144 6.31 24.63 31.33
CA THR A 144 7.33 24.49 30.26
C THR A 144 7.51 25.79 29.47
N ALA A 145 6.92 26.91 29.89
CA ALA A 145 7.04 28.19 29.16
C ALA A 145 8.49 28.72 29.06
N ARG A 146 9.45 28.21 29.86
CA ARG A 146 10.90 28.41 29.65
C ARG A 146 11.47 27.69 28.40
N ASP A 147 10.63 26.97 27.69
CA ASP A 147 10.87 26.32 26.41
C ASP A 147 10.00 26.91 25.27
N ALA A 148 9.18 27.94 25.54
CA ALA A 148 8.37 28.63 24.53
C ALA A 148 9.23 29.25 23.41
N ASP A 149 10.53 29.41 23.64
CA ASP A 149 11.51 29.86 22.65
C ASP A 149 11.55 29.01 21.36
N TRP A 150 10.98 27.80 21.39
CA TRP A 150 10.96 26.92 20.20
C TRP A 150 9.95 27.41 19.16
N ILE A 151 8.88 28.11 19.59
CA ILE A 151 7.92 28.73 18.69
C ILE A 151 8.31 30.15 18.25
N MET A 152 9.39 30.77 18.76
CA MET A 152 9.81 32.15 18.43
C MET A 152 9.67 32.55 16.95
N PRO A 153 10.06 31.71 15.96
CA PRO A 153 9.88 32.07 14.56
C PRO A 153 8.43 32.30 14.13
N LEU A 154 7.44 31.72 14.82
CA LEU A 154 6.02 31.78 14.45
C LEU A 154 5.37 33.13 14.79
N PRO A 155 5.44 33.70 16.01
CA PRO A 155 4.99 35.07 16.27
C PRO A 155 5.69 36.12 15.38
N ALA A 156 7.00 35.96 15.14
CA ALA A 156 7.74 36.84 14.24
C ALA A 156 7.23 36.72 12.78
N LEU A 157 6.96 35.51 12.32
CA LEU A 157 6.37 35.25 10.99
C LEU A 157 4.95 35.81 10.86
N LYS A 158 4.12 35.66 11.90
CA LYS A 158 2.78 36.25 11.98
C LYS A 158 2.83 37.75 11.74
N LYS A 159 3.58 38.46 12.59
CA LYS A 159 3.81 39.90 12.54
C LYS A 159 4.39 40.35 11.19
N PHE A 160 5.40 39.66 10.67
CA PHE A 160 5.95 39.93 9.33
C PHE A 160 4.87 39.80 8.25
N SER A 161 4.12 38.69 8.26
CA SER A 161 3.10 38.39 7.25
C SER A 161 1.94 39.40 7.26
N GLU A 162 1.59 39.97 8.41
CA GLU A 162 0.56 41.02 8.53
C GLU A 162 0.96 42.34 7.84
N THR A 163 2.26 42.54 7.57
CA THR A 163 2.76 43.69 6.77
C THR A 163 2.77 43.45 5.26
N LYS A 164 2.33 42.28 4.76
CA LYS A 164 2.49 41.86 3.36
C LYS A 164 1.17 41.56 2.66
N THR A 165 1.16 41.70 1.34
CA THR A 165 0.08 41.21 0.48
C THR A 165 0.46 39.86 -0.16
N ILE A 166 -0.54 39.13 -0.64
CA ILE A 166 -0.34 37.86 -1.37
C ILE A 166 0.51 38.00 -2.66
N ARG A 167 0.68 39.22 -3.18
CA ARG A 167 1.55 39.49 -4.34
C ARG A 167 3.03 39.58 -3.94
N ASP A 168 3.30 40.03 -2.72
CA ASP A 168 4.65 40.25 -2.21
C ASP A 168 5.16 39.01 -1.47
N PHE A 169 4.26 38.28 -0.81
CA PHE A 169 4.58 37.24 0.13
C PHE A 169 3.50 36.14 0.19
N SER A 170 3.93 34.88 0.30
CA SER A 170 3.06 33.71 0.43
C SER A 170 3.52 32.79 1.56
N LEU A 171 2.57 32.03 2.10
CA LEU A 171 2.81 31.00 3.10
C LEU A 171 2.51 29.60 2.56
N LYS A 172 3.33 28.65 2.98
CA LYS A 172 3.09 27.21 2.87
C LYS A 172 3.16 26.62 4.28
N VAL A 173 2.15 25.85 4.68
CA VAL A 173 2.02 25.38 6.06
C VAL A 173 1.81 23.87 6.07
N ASP A 174 2.60 23.17 6.87
CA ASP A 174 2.55 21.73 7.16
C ASP A 174 2.36 21.61 8.67
N ALA A 175 1.18 21.17 9.12
CA ALA A 175 0.80 21.25 10.54
C ALA A 175 0.20 19.94 11.04
N SER A 176 0.66 19.45 12.21
CA SER A 176 -0.02 18.36 12.93
C SER A 176 -1.05 18.82 13.98
N THR A 177 -1.38 20.11 14.00
CA THR A 177 -2.40 20.67 14.90
C THR A 177 -3.05 21.93 14.33
N LEU A 178 -4.32 22.13 14.67
CA LEU A 178 -5.03 23.41 14.54
C LEU A 178 -5.02 24.25 15.82
N LYS A 179 -4.55 23.69 16.94
CA LYS A 179 -4.49 24.40 18.22
C LYS A 179 -3.70 25.70 18.06
N SER A 180 -4.33 26.82 18.41
CA SER A 180 -3.76 28.18 18.27
C SER A 180 -3.24 28.54 16.87
N PHE A 181 -3.71 27.88 15.80
CA PHE A 181 -3.26 28.11 14.42
C PHE A 181 -3.33 29.58 14.00
N LEU A 182 -4.48 30.23 14.27
CA LEU A 182 -4.73 31.63 13.91
C LEU A 182 -3.92 32.64 14.74
N THR A 183 -3.43 32.23 15.91
CA THR A 183 -2.50 33.02 16.75
C THR A 183 -1.16 33.19 16.06
N TYR A 184 -0.70 32.16 15.35
CA TYR A 184 0.66 32.05 14.82
C TYR A 184 0.77 32.22 13.30
N ILE A 185 -0.33 32.09 12.56
CA ILE A 185 -0.34 32.11 11.09
C ILE A 185 -1.35 33.15 10.59
N ASN A 186 -1.02 33.83 9.48
CA ASN A 186 -1.99 34.62 8.74
C ASN A 186 -2.63 33.73 7.65
N PRO A 187 -3.89 33.25 7.82
CA PRO A 187 -4.49 32.30 6.90
C PRO A 187 -4.68 32.90 5.50
N THR A 188 -4.87 34.22 5.40
CA THR A 188 -5.11 34.91 4.12
C THR A 188 -3.92 34.84 3.15
N LEU A 189 -2.72 34.52 3.64
CA LEU A 189 -1.51 34.42 2.82
C LEU A 189 -1.12 32.97 2.50
N ILE A 190 -1.86 31.98 3.02
CA ILE A 190 -1.62 30.56 2.76
C ILE A 190 -2.00 30.23 1.32
N THR A 191 -1.07 29.62 0.60
CA THR A 191 -1.26 29.07 -0.76
C THR A 191 -1.22 27.55 -0.77
N HIS A 192 -0.49 26.94 0.16
CA HIS A 192 -0.42 25.49 0.31
C HIS A 192 -0.66 25.15 1.78
N PHE A 193 -1.61 24.27 2.05
CA PHE A 193 -1.88 23.78 3.40
C PHE A 193 -1.85 22.25 3.38
N ASP A 194 -0.89 21.70 4.11
CA ASP A 194 -0.75 20.28 4.39
C ASP A 194 -1.07 20.09 5.88
N ILE A 195 -1.99 19.18 6.20
CA ILE A 195 -2.45 18.98 7.57
C ILE A 195 -2.55 17.51 7.94
N TRP A 196 -1.88 17.15 9.04
CA TRP A 196 -1.83 15.80 9.56
C TRP A 196 -2.59 15.70 10.89
N LEU A 197 -3.84 15.25 10.86
CA LEU A 197 -4.69 15.20 12.04
C LEU A 197 -4.83 13.77 12.56
N SER A 198 -4.49 13.57 13.84
CA SER A 198 -4.80 12.36 14.60
C SER A 198 -6.07 12.57 15.43
N PHE A 199 -6.93 11.56 15.52
CA PHE A 199 -8.18 11.58 16.30
C PHE A 199 -8.19 10.56 17.45
N ASP A 200 -7.07 9.86 17.66
CA ASP A 200 -6.97 8.77 18.62
C ASP A 200 -7.31 9.20 20.06
N GLN A 201 -8.05 8.33 20.75
CA GLN A 201 -8.25 8.47 22.19
C GLN A 201 -6.92 8.17 22.92
N PRO A 202 -6.59 8.88 24.02
CA PRO A 202 -5.32 8.72 24.75
C PRO A 202 -5.28 7.43 25.61
N LYS A 203 -5.59 6.27 25.03
CA LYS A 203 -5.68 4.98 25.73
C LYS A 203 -4.33 4.28 25.94
N ASN A 204 -3.30 4.66 25.16
CA ASN A 204 -1.97 4.08 25.28
C ASN A 204 -1.00 5.11 25.89
N GLU A 205 -0.69 4.96 27.17
CA GLU A 205 0.21 5.84 27.95
C GLU A 205 1.61 6.02 27.31
N TRP A 206 2.01 5.08 26.46
CA TRP A 206 3.30 5.04 25.75
C TRP A 206 3.39 6.01 24.55
N HIS A 207 2.27 6.58 24.10
CA HIS A 207 2.24 7.61 23.09
C HIS A 207 1.54 8.85 23.63
N THR A 208 2.31 9.91 23.88
CA THR A 208 1.77 11.26 24.07
C THR A 208 1.14 11.73 22.76
N VAL A 209 -0.12 11.37 22.56
CA VAL A 209 -0.94 11.77 21.40
C VAL A 209 -0.93 13.29 21.33
N GLN A 210 -0.34 13.83 20.28
CA GLN A 210 -0.25 15.28 20.08
C GLN A 210 -1.66 15.86 19.97
N GLN A 211 -1.95 16.90 20.75
CA GLN A 211 -3.25 17.58 20.69
C GLN A 211 -3.40 18.25 19.31
N THR A 212 -4.27 17.68 18.48
CA THR A 212 -4.52 18.10 17.09
C THR A 212 -5.56 19.22 16.96
N PHE A 213 -6.38 19.38 18.00
CA PHE A 213 -7.41 20.41 18.14
C PHE A 213 -7.27 21.11 19.50
N THR A 214 -7.90 22.28 19.65
CA THR A 214 -7.90 23.02 20.91
C THR A 214 -8.67 22.27 22.02
N SER A 215 -9.68 21.48 21.66
CA SER A 215 -10.45 20.67 22.61
C SER A 215 -9.97 19.21 22.68
N THR A 216 -9.27 18.87 23.76
CA THR A 216 -8.70 17.52 24.00
C THR A 216 -9.74 16.42 24.25
N LYS A 217 -11.01 16.80 24.42
CA LYS A 217 -12.18 15.92 24.51
C LYS A 217 -13.31 16.41 23.59
N GLY A 218 -12.95 17.12 22.52
CA GLY A 218 -13.91 17.70 21.59
C GLY A 218 -14.82 16.64 21.01
N LEU A 219 -16.14 16.88 21.08
CA LEU A 219 -17.09 16.23 20.20
C LEU A 219 -16.72 16.58 18.74
N LEU A 220 -17.05 15.68 17.80
CA LEU A 220 -16.63 15.81 16.40
C LEU A 220 -17.09 17.13 15.77
N ASP A 221 -18.25 17.65 16.17
CA ASP A 221 -18.78 18.96 15.74
C ASP A 221 -17.85 20.12 16.12
N VAL A 222 -17.27 20.12 17.33
CA VAL A 222 -16.33 21.15 17.79
C VAL A 222 -15.07 21.15 16.93
N ASN A 223 -14.53 19.97 16.64
CA ASN A 223 -13.31 19.81 15.83
C ASN A 223 -13.55 20.23 14.37
N ILE A 224 -14.73 19.91 13.80
CA ILE A 224 -15.11 20.40 12.47
C ILE A 224 -15.25 21.93 12.49
N ARG A 225 -15.93 22.53 13.48
CA ARG A 225 -16.07 24.01 13.57
C ARG A 225 -14.72 24.73 13.71
N GLU A 226 -13.77 24.18 14.47
CA GLU A 226 -12.40 24.71 14.57
C GLU A 226 -11.69 24.68 13.21
N PHE A 227 -11.80 23.56 12.49
CA PHE A 227 -11.25 23.39 11.15
C PHE A 227 -11.89 24.31 10.10
N VAL A 228 -13.21 24.43 10.12
CA VAL A 228 -14.00 25.37 9.29
C VAL A 228 -13.54 26.81 9.52
N SER A 229 -13.35 27.22 10.77
CA SER A 229 -12.86 28.56 11.14
C SER A 229 -11.48 28.85 10.54
N VAL A 230 -10.57 27.87 10.61
CA VAL A 230 -9.20 27.98 10.07
C VAL A 230 -9.19 28.03 8.54
N ILE A 231 -9.86 27.09 7.85
CA ILE A 231 -9.89 27.03 6.38
C ILE A 231 -10.60 28.25 5.77
N ARG A 232 -11.66 28.76 6.41
CA ARG A 232 -12.41 29.94 5.93
C ARG A 232 -11.54 31.18 5.72
N GLY A 233 -10.46 31.32 6.48
CA GLY A 233 -9.48 32.40 6.30
C GLY A 233 -8.55 32.23 5.09
N MET A 234 -8.45 31.02 4.52
CA MET A 234 -7.47 30.66 3.48
C MET A 234 -7.95 30.99 2.06
N VAL A 235 -8.43 32.22 1.85
CA VAL A 235 -8.98 32.71 0.57
C VAL A 235 -8.01 32.63 -0.62
N ASN A 236 -6.72 32.38 -0.37
CA ASN A 236 -5.67 32.24 -1.38
C ASN A 236 -5.14 30.81 -1.57
N LEU A 237 -5.77 29.81 -0.94
CA LEU A 237 -5.35 28.41 -0.99
C LEU A 237 -5.41 27.86 -2.43
N GLN A 238 -4.33 27.18 -2.84
CA GLN A 238 -4.16 26.56 -4.16
C GLN A 238 -3.97 25.05 -4.06
N VAL A 239 -3.30 24.58 -3.00
CA VAL A 239 -3.08 23.16 -2.72
C VAL A 239 -3.54 22.86 -1.30
N PHE A 240 -4.45 21.90 -1.16
CA PHE A 240 -4.86 21.35 0.13
C PHE A 240 -4.48 19.88 0.21
N ARG A 241 -3.74 19.50 1.26
CA ARG A 241 -3.46 18.12 1.62
C ARG A 241 -3.96 17.83 3.02
N TYR A 242 -4.55 16.66 3.20
CA TYR A 242 -5.03 16.15 4.47
C TYR A 242 -4.56 14.72 4.64
N THR A 243 -3.89 14.41 5.75
CA THR A 243 -3.67 13.03 6.18
C THR A 243 -4.36 12.81 7.52
N GLY A 244 -5.33 11.89 7.55
CA GLY A 244 -5.98 11.42 8.76
C GLY A 244 -5.18 10.28 9.41
N ALA A 245 -4.32 10.60 10.37
CA ALA A 245 -3.75 9.58 11.25
C ALA A 245 -4.82 9.00 12.17
N ASN A 246 -4.69 7.71 12.46
CA ASN A 246 -5.41 6.98 13.52
C ASN A 246 -6.81 7.54 13.80
N GLN A 247 -7.67 7.43 12.80
CA GLN A 247 -9.01 7.97 12.90
C GLN A 247 -9.81 7.07 13.83
N SER A 248 -10.40 7.68 14.87
CA SER A 248 -10.91 6.96 16.04
C SER A 248 -11.87 5.84 15.67
N ASP A 249 -11.52 4.60 15.99
CA ASP A 249 -12.44 3.46 15.90
C ASP A 249 -13.24 3.35 17.21
N PRO A 250 -14.58 3.53 17.22
CA PRO A 250 -15.45 3.84 16.08
C PRO A 250 -15.69 5.34 15.83
N ALA A 251 -15.97 5.69 14.56
CA ALA A 251 -16.46 7.00 14.18
C ALA A 251 -17.90 7.21 14.69
N PRO A 252 -18.28 8.42 15.17
CA PRO A 252 -19.64 8.70 15.63
C PRO A 252 -20.62 8.78 14.44
N PRO A 253 -21.92 8.45 14.61
CA PRO A 253 -22.88 8.48 13.51
C PRO A 253 -23.06 9.88 12.91
N LEU A 254 -22.92 10.01 11.57
CA LEU A 254 -22.98 11.26 10.80
C LEU A 254 -24.15 12.22 11.15
N VAL A 255 -25.31 11.68 11.56
CA VAL A 255 -26.50 12.48 11.93
C VAL A 255 -26.19 13.51 13.01
N THR A 256 -25.20 13.25 13.88
CA THR A 256 -24.81 14.17 14.96
C THR A 256 -24.00 15.38 14.50
N VAL A 257 -23.49 15.40 13.26
CA VAL A 257 -22.55 16.42 12.74
C VAL A 257 -22.92 16.95 11.34
N SER A 258 -24.14 16.70 10.85
CA SER A 258 -24.53 17.06 9.48
C SER A 258 -24.35 18.54 9.18
N LYS A 259 -24.77 19.42 10.09
CA LYS A 259 -24.71 20.88 9.90
C LYS A 259 -23.27 21.38 9.75
N GLU A 260 -22.36 20.87 10.57
CA GLU A 260 -20.95 21.23 10.55
C GLU A 260 -20.26 20.74 9.28
N ILE A 261 -20.68 19.58 8.77
CA ILE A 261 -20.23 19.03 7.49
C ILE A 261 -20.77 19.85 6.31
N ASP A 262 -22.02 20.30 6.35
CA ASP A 262 -22.59 21.20 5.35
C ASP A 262 -21.86 22.56 5.34
N GLU A 263 -21.51 23.09 6.51
CA GLU A 263 -20.70 24.32 6.66
C GLU A 263 -19.27 24.13 6.11
N LEU A 264 -18.66 22.97 6.36
CA LEU A 264 -17.34 22.59 5.81
C LEU A 264 -17.37 22.48 4.28
N GLN A 265 -18.37 21.82 3.73
CA GLN A 265 -18.57 21.70 2.29
C GLN A 265 -18.77 23.07 1.64
N ALA A 266 -19.57 23.96 2.25
CA ALA A 266 -19.77 25.32 1.77
C ALA A 266 -18.48 26.16 1.80
N VAL A 267 -17.63 26.00 2.82
CA VAL A 267 -16.33 26.69 2.89
C VAL A 267 -15.41 26.23 1.76
N PHE A 268 -15.29 24.93 1.49
CA PHE A 268 -14.46 24.43 0.38
C PHE A 268 -14.95 24.90 -0.99
N LEU A 269 -16.27 24.95 -1.22
CA LEU A 269 -16.84 25.48 -2.46
C LEU A 269 -16.53 26.97 -2.68
N GLY A 270 -16.29 27.74 -1.60
CA GLY A 270 -15.86 29.14 -1.67
C GLY A 270 -14.38 29.36 -1.99
N LEU A 271 -13.55 28.32 -2.03
CA LEU A 271 -12.09 28.43 -2.25
C LEU A 271 -11.74 28.57 -3.74
N ASN A 272 -12.12 29.70 -4.34
CA ASN A 272 -12.00 30.05 -5.76
C ASN A 272 -10.56 30.08 -6.35
N ARG A 273 -9.54 29.65 -5.61
CA ARG A 273 -8.15 29.50 -6.07
C ARG A 273 -7.62 28.07 -5.92
N LEU A 274 -8.39 27.16 -5.30
CA LEU A 274 -7.98 25.80 -5.01
C LEU A 274 -7.87 24.99 -6.30
N ARG A 275 -6.69 24.43 -6.57
CA ARG A 275 -6.35 23.68 -7.79
C ARG A 275 -6.09 22.20 -7.54
N GLU A 276 -5.62 21.86 -6.34
CA GLU A 276 -5.25 20.49 -5.96
C GLU A 276 -5.82 20.17 -4.58
N ILE A 277 -6.49 19.01 -4.47
CA ILE A 277 -6.91 18.41 -3.21
C ILE A 277 -6.32 17.00 -3.15
N GLU A 278 -5.72 16.66 -2.01
CA GLU A 278 -5.19 15.33 -1.70
C GLU A 278 -5.66 14.91 -0.30
N LEU A 279 -6.46 13.85 -0.22
CA LEU A 279 -7.02 13.32 1.03
C LEU A 279 -6.49 11.91 1.27
N GLU A 280 -5.59 11.74 2.23
CA GLU A 280 -5.18 10.44 2.76
C GLU A 280 -6.01 10.14 4.02
N GLY A 281 -6.89 9.14 3.91
CA GLY A 281 -7.98 8.90 4.84
C GLY A 281 -9.25 9.68 4.44
N TRP A 282 -10.27 9.62 5.29
CA TRP A 282 -11.51 10.38 5.10
C TRP A 282 -11.49 11.70 5.89
N LEU A 283 -12.06 12.77 5.36
CA LEU A 283 -12.10 14.05 6.07
C LEU A 283 -13.20 14.01 7.15
N PHE A 284 -12.83 13.87 8.42
CA PHE A 284 -13.71 13.79 9.62
C PHE A 284 -14.73 12.64 9.71
N HIS A 285 -15.26 12.10 8.61
CA HIS A 285 -16.18 10.96 8.65
C HIS A 285 -16.14 10.11 7.36
N PRO A 286 -16.16 8.76 7.42
CA PRO A 286 -16.06 7.86 6.25
C PRO A 286 -17.26 7.87 5.28
N TRP A 287 -18.35 8.55 5.63
CA TRP A 287 -19.48 8.85 4.72
C TRP A 287 -19.40 10.25 4.07
N PHE A 288 -18.48 11.12 4.48
CA PHE A 288 -18.41 12.48 3.94
C PHE A 288 -17.58 12.52 2.65
N PHE A 289 -18.27 12.60 1.53
CA PHE A 289 -17.66 12.96 0.24
C PHE A 289 -17.46 14.48 0.18
N LEU A 290 -16.20 14.93 0.17
CA LEU A 290 -15.88 16.34 -0.06
C LEU A 290 -15.94 16.63 -1.56
N ASN A 291 -17.03 17.25 -2.01
CA ASN A 291 -17.15 17.75 -3.38
C ASN A 291 -16.17 18.93 -3.58
N PRO A 292 -15.19 18.84 -4.50
CA PRO A 292 -14.24 19.92 -4.74
C PRO A 292 -14.92 21.12 -5.42
N PRO A 293 -14.43 22.37 -5.22
CA PRO A 293 -14.85 23.50 -6.05
C PRO A 293 -14.43 23.29 -7.51
N ASP A 294 -15.17 23.90 -8.44
CA ASP A 294 -14.92 23.82 -9.89
C ASP A 294 -13.52 24.29 -10.30
N THR A 295 -12.78 24.99 -9.45
CA THR A 295 -11.40 25.41 -9.75
C THR A 295 -10.37 24.28 -9.63
N VAL A 296 -10.72 23.15 -9.02
CA VAL A 296 -9.83 22.00 -8.80
C VAL A 296 -9.60 21.23 -10.10
N THR A 297 -8.32 20.97 -10.35
CA THR A 297 -7.82 20.28 -11.56
C THR A 297 -7.16 18.95 -11.25
N LYS A 298 -6.76 18.73 -9.99
CA LYS A 298 -6.25 17.45 -9.47
C LYS A 298 -6.98 17.08 -8.19
N TYR A 299 -7.54 15.87 -8.14
CA TYR A 299 -8.26 15.35 -6.99
C TYR A 299 -7.71 13.96 -6.67
N SER A 300 -7.10 13.83 -5.50
CA SER A 300 -6.49 12.58 -5.02
C SER A 300 -7.16 12.20 -3.71
N VAL A 301 -7.64 10.95 -3.61
CA VAL A 301 -8.24 10.41 -2.40
C VAL A 301 -7.73 9.00 -2.16
N SER A 302 -7.28 8.70 -0.94
CA SER A 302 -6.86 7.37 -0.56
C SER A 302 -7.44 6.89 0.77
N GLY A 303 -7.76 5.60 0.91
CA GLY A 303 -8.21 4.96 2.14
C GLY A 303 -9.56 4.25 2.03
N PRO A 304 -10.03 3.61 3.10
CA PRO A 304 -11.31 2.91 3.11
C PRO A 304 -12.49 3.90 3.17
N MET A 305 -13.31 3.91 2.12
CA MET A 305 -14.50 4.74 1.99
C MET A 305 -15.76 3.89 2.08
N ALA A 306 -16.75 4.33 2.85
CA ALA A 306 -18.01 3.61 3.01
C ALA A 306 -19.01 3.95 1.89
N THR A 307 -20.03 3.12 1.68
CA THR A 307 -20.99 3.19 0.55
C THR A 307 -21.52 4.59 0.26
N LYS A 308 -21.92 5.34 1.29
CA LYS A 308 -22.45 6.72 1.14
C LYS A 308 -21.43 7.73 0.58
N TRP A 309 -20.13 7.52 0.79
CA TRP A 309 -19.08 8.31 0.15
C TRP A 309 -19.06 8.05 -1.37
N TRP A 310 -19.15 6.78 -1.76
CA TRP A 310 -19.20 6.35 -3.16
C TRP A 310 -20.47 6.81 -3.89
N GLU A 311 -21.61 6.87 -3.19
CA GLU A 311 -22.84 7.51 -3.69
C GLU A 311 -22.65 9.02 -3.94
N GLY A 312 -21.96 9.73 -3.03
CA GLY A 312 -21.63 11.15 -3.23
C GLY A 312 -20.68 11.36 -4.41
N PHE A 313 -19.64 10.53 -4.52
CA PHE A 313 -18.70 10.55 -5.64
C PHE A 313 -19.39 10.27 -7.00
N SER A 314 -20.31 9.31 -7.07
CA SER A 314 -21.00 8.98 -8.33
C SER A 314 -21.92 10.11 -8.81
N GLN A 315 -22.41 10.97 -7.91
CA GLN A 315 -23.24 12.12 -8.24
C GLN A 315 -22.42 13.38 -8.59
N ALA A 316 -21.13 13.43 -8.23
CA ALA A 316 -20.28 14.59 -8.43
C ALA A 316 -19.83 14.75 -9.90
N PRO A 317 -20.14 15.88 -10.58
CA PRO A 317 -19.76 16.06 -11.99
C PRO A 317 -18.26 16.19 -12.25
N LEU A 318 -17.51 16.70 -11.26
CA LEU A 318 -16.03 16.85 -11.27
C LEU A 318 -15.43 17.46 -12.56
N THR A 319 -16.18 18.33 -13.25
CA THR A 319 -15.97 18.64 -14.68
C THR A 319 -14.59 19.19 -15.06
N ASN A 320 -13.89 19.81 -14.11
CA ASN A 320 -12.56 20.40 -14.32
C ASN A 320 -11.41 19.54 -13.76
N VAL A 321 -11.70 18.40 -13.12
CA VAL A 321 -10.70 17.46 -12.60
C VAL A 321 -10.07 16.69 -13.76
N THR A 322 -8.80 16.95 -14.04
CA THR A 322 -8.05 16.34 -15.14
C THR A 322 -7.11 15.21 -14.70
N ASP A 323 -6.60 15.25 -13.46
CA ASP A 323 -5.83 14.17 -12.81
C ASP A 323 -6.65 13.67 -11.60
N LEU A 324 -7.31 12.53 -11.77
CA LEU A 324 -8.09 11.87 -10.72
C LEU A 324 -7.30 10.68 -10.18
N ARG A 325 -7.13 10.62 -8.85
CA ARG A 325 -6.44 9.50 -8.19
C ARG A 325 -7.30 8.93 -7.08
N LEU A 326 -7.51 7.63 -7.12
CA LEU A 326 -8.22 6.86 -6.10
C LEU A 326 -7.29 5.76 -5.61
N SER A 327 -7.14 5.60 -4.30
CA SER A 327 -6.32 4.52 -3.75
C SER A 327 -6.95 3.90 -2.52
N SER A 328 -6.85 2.58 -2.34
CA SER A 328 -7.04 1.98 -1.03
C SER A 328 -5.68 1.95 -0.35
N ALA A 329 -5.35 2.98 0.43
CA ALA A 329 -4.05 3.10 1.11
C ALA A 329 -3.66 1.76 1.76
N GLY A 330 -2.49 1.23 1.39
CA GLY A 330 -2.03 -0.13 1.71
C GLY A 330 -1.62 -0.37 3.16
N GLY A 331 -2.26 0.29 4.12
CA GLY A 331 -2.05 0.09 5.55
C GLY A 331 -2.26 -1.38 5.89
N HIS A 332 -1.20 -2.05 6.37
CA HIS A 332 -1.13 -3.50 6.60
C HIS A 332 -2.03 -4.03 7.74
N GLY A 333 -3.04 -3.27 8.18
CA GLY A 333 -4.00 -3.68 9.20
C GLY A 333 -5.28 -4.25 8.59
N PRO A 334 -5.80 -5.40 9.07
CA PRO A 334 -7.12 -5.91 8.67
C PRO A 334 -8.30 -5.12 9.28
N TYR A 335 -8.00 -4.05 10.03
CA TYR A 335 -8.99 -3.26 10.77
C TYR A 335 -9.62 -2.20 9.86
N LEU A 336 -10.77 -2.56 9.27
CA LEU A 336 -11.71 -1.60 8.73
C LEU A 336 -12.20 -0.67 9.85
N PRO A 337 -12.31 0.66 9.62
CA PRO A 337 -12.94 1.55 10.59
C PRO A 337 -14.38 1.12 10.85
N ARG A 338 -14.88 1.30 12.07
CA ARG A 338 -16.29 1.14 12.41
C ARG A 338 -16.99 2.50 12.50
N ILE A 339 -18.30 2.49 12.29
CA ILE A 339 -19.20 3.62 12.48
C ILE A 339 -20.19 3.20 13.57
N GLY A 340 -20.10 3.81 14.76
CA GLY A 340 -20.76 3.31 15.96
C GLY A 340 -20.33 1.87 16.31
N SER A 341 -21.26 0.93 16.41
CA SER A 341 -20.93 -0.49 16.60
C SER A 341 -20.67 -1.26 15.30
N GLU A 342 -21.01 -0.69 14.15
CA GLU A 342 -21.02 -1.40 12.86
C GLU A 342 -19.68 -1.22 12.12
N PRO A 343 -19.02 -2.30 11.68
CA PRO A 343 -17.86 -2.16 10.79
C PRO A 343 -18.29 -1.52 9.47
N ILE A 344 -17.39 -0.79 8.81
CA ILE A 344 -17.53 -0.49 7.38
C ILE A 344 -17.46 -1.83 6.64
N VAL A 345 -18.62 -2.43 6.36
CA VAL A 345 -18.71 -3.69 5.64
C VAL A 345 -18.38 -3.42 4.18
N TYR A 346 -17.30 -4.04 3.68
CA TYR A 346 -17.08 -4.13 2.26
C TYR A 346 -18.17 -5.01 1.64
N ARG A 347 -18.90 -4.41 0.71
CA ARG A 347 -19.99 -5.03 -0.05
C ARG A 347 -19.51 -5.24 -1.48
N PRO A 348 -18.92 -6.40 -1.84
CA PRO A 348 -18.55 -6.67 -3.23
C PRO A 348 -19.73 -6.55 -4.19
N GLU A 349 -20.96 -6.76 -3.70
CA GLU A 349 -22.21 -6.58 -4.43
C GLU A 349 -22.61 -5.11 -4.70
N PHE A 350 -21.91 -4.13 -4.12
CA PHE A 350 -22.18 -2.71 -4.34
C PHE A 350 -21.48 -2.20 -5.61
N LEU A 351 -22.30 -1.90 -6.63
CA LEU A 351 -21.89 -1.34 -7.91
C LEU A 351 -22.36 0.12 -8.03
N LEU A 352 -21.50 1.00 -8.55
CA LEU A 352 -21.85 2.40 -8.87
C LEU A 352 -22.85 2.51 -10.02
N LYS A 353 -22.77 1.59 -10.99
CA LYS A 353 -23.47 1.51 -12.29
C LYS A 353 -23.11 2.63 -13.27
N ASP A 354 -22.89 3.85 -12.77
CA ASP A 354 -22.54 5.04 -13.53
C ASP A 354 -21.87 6.10 -12.63
N VAL A 355 -21.25 7.12 -13.24
CA VAL A 355 -20.73 8.31 -12.55
C VAL A 355 -21.05 9.59 -13.32
N ALA A 356 -21.25 10.70 -12.62
CA ALA A 356 -21.37 12.03 -13.21
C ALA A 356 -20.02 12.63 -13.64
N CYS A 357 -18.92 12.12 -13.08
CA CYS A 357 -17.54 12.56 -13.28
C CYS A 357 -17.13 12.61 -14.77
N ARG A 358 -16.73 13.80 -15.25
CA ARG A 358 -16.31 14.06 -16.63
C ARG A 358 -15.07 14.97 -16.68
N GLY A 359 -14.33 14.93 -17.79
CA GLY A 359 -13.16 15.78 -18.04
C GLY A 359 -11.81 15.17 -17.63
N VAL A 360 -11.83 13.97 -17.03
CA VAL A 360 -10.62 13.26 -16.57
C VAL A 360 -9.75 12.86 -17.76
N ARG A 361 -8.46 13.23 -17.72
CA ARG A 361 -7.47 12.93 -18.76
C ARG A 361 -6.41 11.94 -18.30
N LYS A 362 -6.17 11.92 -16.99
CA LYS A 362 -5.30 10.97 -16.30
C LYS A 362 -6.08 10.39 -15.12
N LEU A 363 -6.14 9.07 -15.08
CA LEU A 363 -6.76 8.32 -13.99
C LEU A 363 -5.69 7.44 -13.35
N THR A 364 -5.59 7.45 -12.01
CA THR A 364 -4.68 6.54 -11.28
C THR A 364 -5.50 5.82 -10.23
N ILE A 365 -5.61 4.49 -10.35
CA ILE A 365 -6.31 3.67 -9.36
C ILE A 365 -5.31 2.66 -8.77
N GLN A 366 -5.24 2.60 -7.45
CA GLN A 366 -4.31 1.74 -6.71
C GLN A 366 -5.05 0.96 -5.63
N ILE A 367 -4.94 -0.37 -5.65
CA ILE A 367 -5.50 -1.29 -4.64
C ILE A 367 -7.04 -1.24 -4.59
N LEU A 368 -7.69 -2.32 -5.03
CA LEU A 368 -9.12 -2.32 -5.33
C LEU A 368 -10.03 -2.84 -4.21
N ARG A 369 -9.47 -3.44 -3.14
CA ARG A 369 -10.23 -4.26 -2.18
C ARG A 369 -11.40 -3.53 -1.48
N TRP A 370 -11.38 -2.20 -1.39
CA TRP A 370 -12.43 -1.41 -0.73
C TRP A 370 -13.19 -0.46 -1.68
N MET A 371 -13.05 -0.66 -3.00
CA MET A 371 -13.75 0.14 -4.02
C MET A 371 -14.89 -0.66 -4.65
N PRO A 372 -15.94 -0.01 -5.17
CA PRO A 372 -16.94 -0.66 -6.02
C PRO A 372 -16.25 -1.34 -7.22
N PRO A 373 -16.51 -2.63 -7.52
CA PRO A 373 -15.81 -3.36 -8.59
C PRO A 373 -15.85 -2.68 -9.97
N ASP A 374 -16.91 -1.91 -10.24
CA ASP A 374 -17.18 -1.21 -11.49
C ASP A 374 -16.70 0.24 -11.55
N VAL A 375 -16.04 0.76 -10.51
CA VAL A 375 -15.65 2.18 -10.43
C VAL A 375 -14.77 2.63 -11.61
N GLU A 376 -13.80 1.80 -11.99
CA GLU A 376 -12.84 2.11 -13.06
C GLU A 376 -13.57 2.20 -14.41
N VAL A 377 -14.40 1.19 -14.68
CA VAL A 377 -15.24 1.07 -15.88
C VAL A 377 -16.21 2.25 -15.99
N CYS A 378 -16.87 2.63 -14.90
CA CYS A 378 -17.80 3.76 -14.90
C CYS A 378 -17.09 5.08 -15.22
N ILE A 379 -15.92 5.34 -14.62
CA ILE A 379 -15.12 6.54 -14.92
C ILE A 379 -14.64 6.52 -16.37
N MET A 380 -14.09 5.41 -16.86
CA MET A 380 -13.58 5.28 -18.24
C MET A 380 -14.69 5.45 -19.28
N ARG A 381 -15.86 4.85 -19.08
CA ARG A 381 -17.06 4.99 -19.95
C ARG A 381 -17.49 6.45 -20.10
N ARG A 382 -17.30 7.27 -19.05
CA ARG A 382 -17.61 8.71 -19.05
C ARG A 382 -16.45 9.59 -19.54
N ASN A 383 -15.24 9.04 -19.63
CA ASN A 383 -14.00 9.75 -19.95
C ASN A 383 -13.14 8.96 -20.96
N PRO A 384 -13.60 8.79 -22.22
CA PRO A 384 -12.88 8.02 -23.24
C PRO A 384 -11.52 8.64 -23.66
N GLY A 385 -11.24 9.88 -23.23
CA GLY A 385 -9.96 10.57 -23.47
C GLY A 385 -8.88 10.31 -22.42
N ILE A 386 -9.04 9.32 -21.53
CA ILE A 386 -8.01 8.94 -20.55
C ILE A 386 -6.80 8.33 -21.28
N GLY A 387 -5.67 9.02 -21.25
CA GLY A 387 -4.48 8.68 -22.05
C GLY A 387 -3.77 7.40 -21.63
N ASN A 388 -4.03 6.90 -20.41
CA ASN A 388 -3.44 5.68 -19.86
C ASN A 388 -4.45 4.52 -19.70
N SER A 389 -5.56 4.56 -20.44
CA SER A 389 -6.63 3.55 -20.38
C SER A 389 -6.15 2.10 -20.62
N ARG A 390 -5.29 1.88 -21.63
CA ARG A 390 -4.72 0.55 -21.91
C ARG A 390 -3.76 0.07 -20.80
N GLU A 391 -2.89 0.94 -20.31
CA GLU A 391 -1.99 0.64 -19.18
C GLU A 391 -2.78 0.28 -17.91
N MET A 392 -3.91 0.95 -17.67
CA MET A 392 -4.82 0.61 -16.58
C MET A 392 -5.47 -0.77 -16.78
N ALA A 393 -5.97 -1.06 -17.98
CA ALA A 393 -6.53 -2.36 -18.32
C ALA A 393 -5.51 -3.49 -18.13
N GLU A 394 -4.29 -3.32 -18.66
CA GLU A 394 -3.18 -4.25 -18.50
C GLU A 394 -2.85 -4.51 -17.03
N ASN A 395 -2.77 -3.46 -16.19
CA ASN A 395 -2.50 -3.60 -14.76
C ASN A 395 -3.65 -4.29 -14.01
N LYS A 396 -4.91 -3.94 -14.30
CA LYS A 396 -6.12 -4.55 -13.72
C LYS A 396 -6.20 -6.04 -14.05
N VAL A 397 -6.06 -6.38 -15.33
CA VAL A 397 -6.10 -7.77 -15.81
C VAL A 397 -4.92 -8.57 -15.26
N LYS A 398 -3.71 -8.01 -15.23
CA LYS A 398 -2.52 -8.65 -14.64
C LYS A 398 -2.70 -8.95 -13.15
N LEU A 399 -3.31 -8.06 -12.38
CA LEU A 399 -3.63 -8.28 -10.97
C LEU A 399 -4.66 -9.42 -10.83
N LEU A 400 -5.77 -9.33 -11.57
CA LEU A 400 -6.87 -10.30 -11.53
C LEU A 400 -6.42 -11.71 -11.94
N ILE A 401 -5.66 -11.82 -13.04
CA ILE A 401 -5.02 -13.06 -13.48
C ILE A 401 -4.02 -13.56 -12.45
N GLY A 402 -3.27 -12.68 -11.77
CA GLY A 402 -2.36 -13.07 -10.69
C GLY A 402 -3.07 -13.73 -9.52
N GLU A 403 -4.20 -13.16 -9.08
CA GLU A 403 -5.05 -13.72 -8.03
C GLU A 403 -5.70 -15.05 -8.44
N CYS A 404 -6.21 -15.12 -9.67
CA CYS A 404 -6.82 -16.34 -10.22
C CYS A 404 -5.79 -17.45 -10.41
N TYR A 405 -4.60 -17.14 -10.95
CA TYR A 405 -3.48 -18.08 -11.09
C TYR A 405 -3.06 -18.68 -9.75
N GLY A 406 -2.97 -17.85 -8.70
CA GLY A 406 -2.67 -18.30 -7.34
C GLY A 406 -3.66 -19.35 -6.83
N GLU A 407 -4.96 -19.09 -6.98
CA GLU A 407 -6.02 -20.03 -6.60
C GLU A 407 -5.98 -21.31 -7.47
N ILE A 408 -5.84 -21.18 -8.80
CA ILE A 408 -5.77 -22.31 -9.73
C ILE A 408 -4.59 -23.24 -9.41
N ILE A 409 -3.42 -22.70 -9.06
CA ILE A 409 -2.26 -23.50 -8.65
C ILE A 409 -2.52 -24.21 -7.31
N GLN A 410 -3.20 -23.56 -6.35
CA GLN A 410 -3.63 -24.22 -5.11
C GLN A 410 -4.65 -25.35 -5.39
N MET A 411 -5.60 -25.13 -6.29
CA MET A 411 -6.57 -26.15 -6.73
C MET A 411 -5.88 -27.34 -7.43
N LYS A 412 -4.90 -27.09 -8.31
CA LYS A 412 -4.05 -28.13 -8.94
C LYS A 412 -3.37 -29.00 -7.88
N ALA A 413 -2.74 -28.37 -6.89
CA ALA A 413 -2.06 -29.07 -5.80
C ALA A 413 -3.04 -29.85 -4.90
N ALA A 414 -4.20 -29.28 -4.60
CA ALA A 414 -5.26 -29.93 -3.82
C ALA A 414 -5.82 -31.17 -4.54
N ALA A 415 -6.11 -31.08 -5.85
CA ALA A 415 -6.61 -32.19 -6.66
C ALA A 415 -5.59 -33.34 -6.76
N SER A 416 -4.32 -33.02 -7.03
CA SER A 416 -3.23 -33.99 -7.00
C SER A 416 -3.14 -34.71 -5.65
N LYS A 417 -3.09 -33.94 -4.56
CA LYS A 417 -3.02 -34.47 -3.19
C LYS A 417 -4.24 -35.32 -2.83
N ALA A 418 -5.44 -34.96 -3.28
CA ALA A 418 -6.65 -35.75 -3.09
C ALA A 418 -6.54 -37.12 -3.79
N ILE A 419 -6.05 -37.16 -5.04
CA ILE A 419 -5.81 -38.43 -5.75
C ILE A 419 -4.73 -39.27 -5.06
N ARG A 420 -3.63 -38.66 -4.60
CA ARG A 420 -2.57 -39.37 -3.85
C ARG A 420 -3.12 -40.15 -2.64
N ARG A 421 -4.17 -39.63 -2.00
CA ARG A 421 -4.89 -40.32 -0.90
C ARG A 421 -5.83 -41.44 -1.37
N GLN A 422 -6.33 -41.41 -2.61
CA GLN A 422 -7.25 -42.41 -3.18
C GLN A 422 -6.55 -43.53 -3.98
N LEU A 423 -5.22 -43.44 -4.20
CA LEU A 423 -4.45 -44.48 -4.90
C LEU A 423 -4.74 -45.91 -4.42
N PRO A 424 -4.79 -46.19 -3.10
CA PRO A 424 -4.93 -47.56 -2.62
C PRO A 424 -6.28 -48.21 -2.95
N GLU A 425 -7.36 -47.43 -2.94
CA GLU A 425 -8.73 -47.93 -3.12
C GLU A 425 -9.04 -48.22 -4.59
N ARG A 426 -8.86 -47.23 -5.47
CA ARG A 426 -9.47 -47.21 -6.81
C ARG A 426 -8.59 -47.73 -7.93
N PHE A 427 -7.28 -47.61 -7.78
CA PHE A 427 -6.33 -47.79 -8.90
C PHE A 427 -5.38 -48.96 -8.68
N LEU A 428 -5.14 -49.37 -7.43
CA LEU A 428 -4.33 -50.55 -7.13
C LEU A 428 -5.15 -51.85 -7.11
N THR A 429 -6.46 -51.79 -6.89
CA THR A 429 -7.38 -52.94 -6.86
C THR A 429 -8.07 -53.23 -8.19
N ASN A 430 -8.11 -52.26 -9.12
CA ASN A 430 -8.86 -52.37 -10.37
C ASN A 430 -8.13 -53.27 -11.39
N PRO A 431 -8.75 -54.37 -11.86
CA PRO A 431 -8.10 -55.31 -12.79
C PRO A 431 -8.02 -54.80 -14.24
N GLY A 432 -8.57 -53.62 -14.57
CA GLY A 432 -8.66 -53.09 -15.95
C GLY A 432 -7.34 -52.74 -16.66
N GLY A 433 -6.18 -53.06 -16.09
CA GLY A 433 -4.86 -52.74 -16.65
C GLY A 433 -4.44 -51.27 -16.47
N VAL A 434 -3.22 -50.96 -16.91
CA VAL A 434 -2.59 -49.64 -16.74
C VAL A 434 -3.40 -48.54 -17.42
N ASP A 435 -3.84 -48.75 -18.67
CA ASP A 435 -4.53 -47.73 -19.48
C ASP A 435 -5.88 -47.30 -18.89
N ALA A 436 -6.64 -48.26 -18.34
CA ALA A 436 -7.91 -47.95 -17.67
C ALA A 436 -7.70 -47.13 -16.39
N ASN A 437 -6.66 -47.47 -15.62
CA ASN A 437 -6.28 -46.69 -14.44
C ASN A 437 -5.80 -45.29 -14.83
N VAL A 438 -4.93 -45.16 -15.83
CA VAL A 438 -4.46 -43.90 -16.42
C VAL A 438 -5.62 -42.99 -16.81
N LYS A 439 -6.61 -43.52 -17.56
CA LYS A 439 -7.81 -42.78 -17.93
C LYS A 439 -8.62 -42.34 -16.70
N ALA A 440 -8.89 -43.24 -15.77
CA ALA A 440 -9.68 -42.95 -14.58
C ALA A 440 -8.98 -41.96 -13.61
N ILE A 441 -7.64 -41.97 -13.52
CA ILE A 441 -6.85 -40.95 -12.80
C ILE A 441 -7.01 -39.58 -13.48
N LYS A 442 -6.94 -39.54 -14.82
CA LYS A 442 -7.09 -38.30 -15.60
C LYS A 442 -8.46 -37.68 -15.37
N GLU A 443 -9.52 -38.49 -15.42
CA GLU A 443 -10.90 -38.07 -15.19
C GLU A 443 -11.11 -37.61 -13.74
N ALA A 444 -10.64 -38.39 -12.75
CA ALA A 444 -10.71 -38.02 -11.34
C ALA A 444 -9.92 -36.73 -11.01
N PHE A 445 -8.81 -36.46 -11.71
CA PHE A 445 -8.02 -35.25 -11.51
C PHE A 445 -8.80 -34.01 -11.90
N ILE A 446 -9.48 -34.06 -13.05
CA ILE A 446 -10.30 -32.95 -13.53
C ILE A 446 -11.57 -32.80 -12.72
N ASP A 447 -12.24 -33.88 -12.31
CA ASP A 447 -13.42 -33.80 -11.44
C ASP A 447 -13.11 -33.08 -10.11
N VAL A 448 -12.05 -33.49 -9.41
CA VAL A 448 -11.64 -32.86 -8.15
C VAL A 448 -11.14 -31.43 -8.37
N PHE A 449 -10.38 -31.18 -9.44
CA PHE A 449 -9.92 -29.84 -9.80
C PHE A 449 -11.09 -28.89 -10.09
N MET A 450 -12.07 -29.30 -10.89
CA MET A 450 -13.19 -28.45 -11.31
C MET A 450 -14.17 -28.18 -10.19
N THR A 451 -14.54 -29.21 -9.42
CA THR A 451 -15.61 -29.09 -8.42
C THR A 451 -15.12 -28.56 -7.08
N GLY A 452 -13.83 -28.74 -6.75
CA GLY A 452 -13.31 -28.56 -5.39
C GLY A 452 -13.95 -29.50 -4.35
N ARG A 453 -14.86 -30.39 -4.75
CA ARG A 453 -15.61 -31.28 -3.87
C ARG A 453 -14.86 -32.60 -3.72
N TYR A 454 -14.14 -32.73 -2.61
CA TYR A 454 -13.77 -34.05 -2.13
C TYR A 454 -15.00 -34.74 -1.53
N LYS A 455 -15.21 -36.03 -1.81
CA LYS A 455 -16.21 -36.84 -1.09
C LYS A 455 -15.77 -37.03 0.36
N GLY A 456 -16.20 -36.14 1.25
CA GLY A 456 -16.15 -36.34 2.71
C GLY A 456 -14.94 -35.74 3.47
N LEU A 457 -14.26 -34.71 2.95
CA LEU A 457 -13.22 -33.97 3.70
C LEU A 457 -13.27 -32.48 3.36
N SER A 458 -13.23 -31.64 4.40
CA SER A 458 -13.09 -30.19 4.32
C SER A 458 -11.64 -29.73 4.06
N PRO A 459 -11.42 -28.49 3.60
CA PRO A 459 -10.07 -27.91 3.47
C PRO A 459 -9.23 -27.99 4.75
N ASN A 460 -9.85 -27.84 5.92
CA ASN A 460 -9.17 -27.87 7.22
C ASN A 460 -8.69 -29.30 7.57
N GLU A 461 -9.47 -30.33 7.23
CA GLU A 461 -9.06 -31.74 7.39
C GLU A 461 -7.98 -32.13 6.37
N ILE A 462 -8.01 -31.51 5.18
CA ILE A 462 -6.95 -31.62 4.18
C ILE A 462 -5.62 -31.06 4.74
N GLU A 463 -5.64 -29.94 5.47
CA GLU A 463 -4.47 -29.33 6.10
C GLU A 463 -4.00 -30.06 7.38
N ALA A 464 -4.89 -30.39 8.32
CA ALA A 464 -4.54 -31.12 9.54
C ALA A 464 -3.91 -32.50 9.27
N SER A 465 -4.32 -33.16 8.18
CA SER A 465 -3.73 -34.43 7.73
C SER A 465 -2.32 -34.27 7.14
N ASN A 466 -1.94 -33.10 6.58
CA ASN A 466 -0.56 -32.86 6.12
C ASN A 466 0.43 -32.94 7.28
N TYR A 467 0.14 -32.18 8.35
CA TYR A 467 1.03 -32.10 9.50
C TYR A 467 1.32 -33.47 10.10
N ARG A 468 0.31 -34.36 10.13
CA ARG A 468 0.48 -35.77 10.54
C ARG A 468 1.33 -36.59 9.58
N TRP A 469 1.13 -36.47 8.26
CA TRP A 469 1.92 -37.20 7.27
C TRP A 469 3.40 -36.81 7.29
N ASP A 470 3.73 -35.51 7.29
CA ASP A 470 5.13 -35.04 7.34
C ASP A 470 5.76 -35.34 8.71
N THR A 471 4.98 -35.35 9.80
CA THR A 471 5.47 -35.77 11.12
C THR A 471 5.73 -37.28 11.19
N LEU A 472 4.96 -38.13 10.51
CA LEU A 472 5.15 -39.58 10.53
C LEU A 472 6.24 -40.04 9.54
N SER A 473 6.18 -39.57 8.29
CA SER A 473 7.27 -39.75 7.33
C SER A 473 8.57 -39.11 7.84
N GLY A 474 8.49 -38.03 8.63
CA GLY A 474 9.60 -37.46 9.38
C GLY A 474 10.07 -38.32 10.55
N ARG A 475 9.19 -38.89 11.39
CA ARG A 475 9.58 -39.74 12.54
C ARG A 475 10.19 -41.07 12.11
N PHE A 476 9.67 -41.70 11.07
CA PHE A 476 10.27 -42.92 10.51
C PHE A 476 11.44 -42.54 9.58
N GLY A 477 11.27 -41.59 8.66
CA GLY A 477 12.30 -41.20 7.69
C GLY A 477 13.52 -40.48 8.26
N ALA A 478 13.41 -39.63 9.29
CA ALA A 478 14.57 -38.91 9.86
C ALA A 478 15.46 -39.83 10.72
N ASN A 479 14.85 -40.76 11.45
CA ASN A 479 15.60 -41.75 12.24
C ASN A 479 16.34 -42.75 11.35
N PHE A 480 15.78 -43.11 10.18
CA PHE A 480 16.42 -44.02 9.24
C PHE A 480 17.34 -43.30 8.22
N SER A 481 17.09 -42.03 7.87
CA SER A 481 17.97 -41.25 6.96
C SER A 481 19.24 -40.73 7.64
N LYS A 482 19.24 -40.48 8.96
CA LYS A 482 20.48 -40.26 9.73
C LYS A 482 21.42 -41.47 9.70
N ALA A 483 20.91 -42.67 9.41
CA ALA A 483 21.73 -43.86 9.17
C ALA A 483 22.19 -44.01 7.70
N ARG A 484 21.71 -43.20 6.75
CA ARG A 484 22.06 -43.26 5.32
C ARG A 484 23.26 -42.36 4.92
N SER A 485 23.69 -41.42 5.75
CA SER A 485 24.72 -40.43 5.38
C SER A 485 26.18 -40.86 5.62
N LYS A 486 26.40 -42.13 5.97
CA LYS A 486 27.71 -42.79 5.87
C LYS A 486 27.60 -43.95 4.89
N GLU A 487 28.55 -44.02 3.97
CA GLU A 487 28.64 -45.08 2.97
C GLU A 487 28.71 -46.45 3.64
N VAL A 488 27.63 -47.21 3.52
CA VAL A 488 27.59 -48.64 3.88
C VAL A 488 26.93 -49.36 2.72
N GLU A 489 27.61 -50.40 2.24
CA GLU A 489 27.19 -51.20 1.09
C GLU A 489 25.78 -51.81 1.27
N VAL A 490 25.21 -52.31 0.16
CA VAL A 490 23.85 -52.87 0.09
C VAL A 490 23.79 -54.29 0.68
N GLY A 491 24.17 -54.41 1.95
CA GLY A 491 24.12 -55.64 2.74
C GLY A 491 22.69 -56.17 2.93
N PRO A 492 22.52 -57.45 3.30
CA PRO A 492 21.21 -58.09 3.46
C PRO A 492 20.26 -57.33 4.41
N THR A 493 20.79 -56.80 5.52
CA THR A 493 20.03 -56.01 6.51
C THR A 493 19.37 -54.78 5.90
N ASN A 494 20.07 -54.06 5.02
CA ASN A 494 19.53 -52.88 4.33
C ASN A 494 18.43 -53.24 3.31
N ARG A 495 18.44 -54.46 2.77
CA ARG A 495 17.35 -54.96 1.90
C ARG A 495 16.13 -55.34 2.72
N LEU A 496 16.33 -56.03 3.85
CA LEU A 496 15.25 -56.40 4.77
C LEU A 496 14.56 -55.16 5.37
N LEU A 497 15.32 -54.14 5.79
CA LEU A 497 14.77 -52.89 6.30
C LEU A 497 13.95 -52.15 5.24
N LYS A 498 14.46 -52.00 4.01
CA LYS A 498 13.68 -51.41 2.91
C LYS A 498 12.40 -52.21 2.61
N HIS A 499 12.46 -53.54 2.67
CA HIS A 499 11.30 -54.40 2.48
C HIS A 499 10.24 -54.20 3.57
N LEU A 500 10.67 -54.08 4.83
CA LEU A 500 9.81 -53.76 5.97
C LEU A 500 9.21 -52.34 5.85
N GLU A 501 10.01 -51.32 5.51
CA GLU A 501 9.54 -49.94 5.23
C GLU A 501 8.40 -49.96 4.20
N ARG A 502 8.59 -50.69 3.09
CA ARG A 502 7.60 -50.82 2.00
C ARG A 502 6.34 -51.59 2.41
N CYS A 503 6.48 -52.64 3.21
CA CYS A 503 5.35 -53.39 3.75
C CYS A 503 4.49 -52.51 4.67
N ILE A 504 5.14 -51.76 5.57
CA ILE A 504 4.49 -50.81 6.46
C ILE A 504 3.78 -49.72 5.65
N GLU A 505 4.41 -49.18 4.60
CA GLU A 505 3.79 -48.20 3.70
C GLU A 505 2.52 -48.73 3.01
N MET A 506 2.58 -49.97 2.49
CA MET A 506 1.45 -50.64 1.85
C MET A 506 0.26 -50.86 2.78
N VAL A 507 0.52 -51.37 4.00
CA VAL A 507 -0.53 -51.60 4.99
C VAL A 507 -1.04 -50.27 5.56
N LEU A 508 -0.17 -49.27 5.75
CA LEU A 508 -0.58 -47.94 6.21
C LEU A 508 -1.53 -47.27 5.22
N ASP A 509 -1.25 -47.36 3.92
CA ASP A 509 -2.13 -46.86 2.87
C ASP A 509 -3.51 -47.57 2.86
N LYS A 510 -3.55 -48.89 3.12
CA LYS A 510 -4.80 -49.66 3.34
C LYS A 510 -5.59 -49.15 4.55
N TYR A 511 -4.94 -48.82 5.66
CA TYR A 511 -5.59 -48.33 6.87
C TYR A 511 -6.05 -46.87 6.75
N ILE A 512 -5.24 -46.01 6.13
CA ILE A 512 -5.60 -44.61 5.86
C ILE A 512 -6.80 -44.53 4.92
N HIS A 513 -6.93 -45.47 3.99
CA HIS A 513 -8.17 -45.62 3.23
C HIS A 513 -9.35 -46.08 4.11
N LYS A 514 -9.20 -47.16 4.88
CA LYS A 514 -10.28 -47.75 5.72
C LYS A 514 -10.82 -46.80 6.80
N TYR A 515 -9.99 -45.91 7.33
CA TYR A 515 -10.31 -45.05 8.48
C TYR A 515 -10.17 -43.53 8.23
N GLY A 516 -9.73 -43.10 7.04
CA GLY A 516 -9.47 -41.70 6.69
C GLY A 516 -8.22 -41.08 7.36
N VAL A 517 -7.64 -41.78 8.33
CA VAL A 517 -6.47 -41.38 9.13
C VAL A 517 -5.58 -42.60 9.42
N THR A 518 -4.44 -42.37 10.07
CA THR A 518 -3.59 -43.42 10.66
C THR A 518 -4.41 -44.45 11.46
N PRO A 519 -3.94 -45.71 11.61
CA PRO A 519 -4.62 -46.72 12.41
C PRO A 519 -5.14 -46.13 13.74
N PRO A 520 -6.44 -46.29 14.04
CA PRO A 520 -6.98 -45.99 15.37
C PRO A 520 -6.19 -46.74 16.46
N GLN A 521 -6.13 -46.20 17.68
CA GLN A 521 -5.33 -46.81 18.75
C GLN A 521 -5.82 -48.23 19.12
N ASP A 522 -7.13 -48.48 19.01
CA ASP A 522 -7.75 -49.81 19.15
C ASP A 522 -7.46 -50.77 17.98
N LYS A 523 -6.70 -50.33 16.98
CA LYS A 523 -6.37 -51.04 15.74
C LYS A 523 -4.87 -51.19 15.49
N GLU A 524 -4.02 -50.80 16.43
CA GLU A 524 -2.56 -50.96 16.32
C GLU A 524 -2.17 -52.45 16.21
N ASP A 525 -2.78 -53.34 16.98
CA ASP A 525 -2.53 -54.80 16.89
C ASP A 525 -3.00 -55.39 15.54
N GLU A 526 -4.17 -54.99 15.05
CA GLU A 526 -4.69 -55.40 13.72
C GLU A 526 -3.72 -54.96 12.62
N PHE A 527 -3.22 -53.72 12.70
CA PHE A 527 -2.25 -53.15 11.76
C PHE A 527 -0.90 -53.87 11.79
N MET A 528 -0.38 -54.20 12.98
CA MET A 528 0.89 -54.92 13.13
C MET A 528 0.77 -56.37 12.62
N GLN A 529 -0.36 -57.04 12.84
CA GLN A 529 -0.63 -58.36 12.28
C GLN A 529 -0.69 -58.31 10.73
N ASP A 530 -1.40 -57.34 10.16
CA ASP A 530 -1.44 -57.13 8.71
C ASP A 530 -0.03 -56.87 8.13
N CYS A 531 0.82 -56.10 8.83
CA CYS A 531 2.22 -55.90 8.44
C CYS A 531 3.03 -57.20 8.46
N ILE A 532 2.88 -58.03 9.49
CA ILE A 532 3.59 -59.32 9.60
C ILE A 532 3.14 -60.29 8.49
N LEU A 533 1.84 -60.38 8.22
CA LEU A 533 1.28 -61.21 7.15
C LEU A 533 1.83 -60.80 5.78
N ASN A 534 1.78 -59.50 5.47
CA ASN A 534 2.24 -58.98 4.19
C ASN A 534 3.76 -59.02 4.00
N LEU A 535 4.56 -59.02 5.09
CA LEU A 535 6.03 -59.06 4.99
C LEU A 535 6.53 -60.29 4.21
N SER A 536 5.79 -61.40 4.27
CA SER A 536 6.07 -62.63 3.51
C SER A 536 5.76 -62.53 2.01
N ASN A 537 4.90 -61.60 1.59
CA ASN A 537 4.44 -61.42 0.21
C ASN A 537 5.35 -60.43 -0.56
N ALA A 538 6.58 -60.86 -0.85
CA ALA A 538 7.56 -60.00 -1.51
C ALA A 538 7.14 -59.54 -2.91
N GLU A 539 6.49 -60.42 -3.69
CA GLU A 539 6.03 -60.13 -5.05
C GLU A 539 4.88 -59.11 -5.03
N GLY A 540 3.85 -59.32 -4.20
CA GLY A 540 2.72 -58.40 -4.08
C GLY A 540 3.12 -57.01 -3.56
N ILE A 541 4.09 -56.93 -2.62
CA ILE A 541 4.66 -55.65 -2.19
C ILE A 541 5.37 -54.96 -3.36
N GLN A 542 6.19 -55.68 -4.14
CA GLN A 542 6.93 -55.08 -5.25
C GLN A 542 5.98 -54.63 -6.38
N GLU A 543 4.95 -55.42 -6.71
CA GLU A 543 3.90 -55.03 -7.64
C GLU A 543 3.14 -53.79 -7.17
N TRP A 544 2.74 -53.73 -5.89
CA TRP A 544 2.07 -52.57 -5.31
C TRP A 544 2.93 -51.30 -5.41
N ILE A 545 4.24 -51.39 -5.14
CA ILE A 545 5.16 -50.27 -5.28
C ILE A 545 5.26 -49.80 -6.73
N ASP A 546 5.38 -50.73 -7.69
CA ASP A 546 5.60 -50.37 -9.08
C ASP A 546 4.33 -49.76 -9.69
N ARG A 547 3.14 -50.31 -9.38
CA ARG A 547 1.85 -49.67 -9.67
C ARG A 547 1.73 -48.29 -9.01
N LYS A 548 2.06 -48.15 -7.72
CA LYS A 548 2.04 -46.85 -7.01
C LYS A 548 2.99 -45.83 -7.66
N ARG A 549 4.20 -46.25 -8.05
CA ARG A 549 5.21 -45.41 -8.73
C ARG A 549 4.72 -44.97 -10.10
N GLU A 550 4.15 -45.87 -10.88
CA GLU A 550 3.58 -45.59 -12.20
C GLU A 550 2.43 -44.57 -12.11
N ILE A 551 1.51 -44.77 -11.17
CA ILE A 551 0.42 -43.82 -10.95
C ILE A 551 0.95 -42.46 -10.47
N LEU A 552 1.91 -42.41 -9.54
CA LEU A 552 2.51 -41.14 -9.11
C LEU A 552 3.27 -40.44 -10.25
N LYS A 553 3.94 -41.19 -11.14
CA LYS A 553 4.55 -40.67 -12.36
C LYS A 553 3.49 -40.07 -13.29
N PHE A 554 2.38 -40.77 -13.51
CA PHE A 554 1.27 -40.30 -14.33
C PHE A 554 0.57 -39.06 -13.72
N LEU A 555 0.34 -39.05 -12.42
CA LEU A 555 -0.20 -37.88 -11.72
C LEU A 555 0.73 -36.66 -11.85
N GLY A 556 2.05 -36.87 -11.79
CA GLY A 556 3.01 -35.81 -12.09
C GLY A 556 2.99 -35.34 -13.55
N LEU A 557 2.60 -36.20 -14.51
CA LEU A 557 2.33 -35.79 -15.89
C LEU A 557 1.05 -34.96 -15.97
N CYS A 558 -0.01 -35.32 -15.24
CA CYS A 558 -1.23 -34.51 -15.10
C CYS A 558 -0.93 -33.12 -14.50
N GLU A 559 -0.16 -33.04 -13.40
CA GLU A 559 0.26 -31.76 -12.80
C GLU A 559 1.00 -30.88 -13.80
N ARG A 560 2.04 -31.42 -14.46
CA ARG A 560 2.83 -30.68 -15.47
C ARG A 560 2.02 -30.28 -16.69
N ARG A 561 1.08 -31.13 -17.13
CA ARG A 561 0.20 -30.81 -18.26
C ARG A 561 -0.78 -29.69 -17.90
N MET A 562 -1.39 -29.75 -16.71
CA MET A 562 -2.27 -28.69 -16.22
C MET A 562 -1.51 -27.36 -16.10
N GLU A 563 -0.27 -27.39 -15.61
CA GLU A 563 0.61 -26.22 -15.51
C GLU A 563 0.95 -25.60 -16.88
N ARG A 564 1.35 -26.42 -17.87
CA ARG A 564 1.52 -25.95 -19.26
C ARG A 564 0.24 -25.36 -19.84
N GLU A 565 -0.92 -25.93 -19.51
CA GLU A 565 -2.22 -25.46 -20.00
C GLU A 565 -2.61 -24.11 -19.35
N ILE A 566 -2.32 -23.92 -18.06
CA ILE A 566 -2.47 -22.64 -17.36
C ILE A 566 -1.60 -21.56 -18.02
N ASP A 567 -0.32 -21.83 -18.25
CA ASP A 567 0.60 -20.89 -18.91
C ASP A 567 0.19 -20.59 -20.36
N ARG A 568 -0.30 -21.60 -21.09
CA ARG A 568 -0.76 -21.47 -22.48
C ARG A 568 -2.01 -20.59 -22.60
N GLN A 569 -3.01 -20.79 -21.74
CA GLN A 569 -4.25 -20.01 -21.79
C GLN A 569 -4.05 -18.58 -21.30
N ARG A 570 -3.16 -18.38 -20.32
CA ARG A 570 -2.88 -17.07 -19.72
C ARG A 570 -2.61 -15.97 -20.74
N GLY A 571 -1.83 -16.26 -21.79
CA GLY A 571 -1.48 -15.26 -22.82
C GLY A 571 -2.68 -14.74 -23.60
N GLY A 572 -3.50 -15.65 -24.16
CA GLY A 572 -4.70 -15.29 -24.92
C GLY A 572 -5.76 -14.62 -24.05
N LEU A 573 -6.00 -15.17 -22.86
CA LEU A 573 -6.95 -14.64 -21.87
C LEU A 573 -6.56 -13.23 -21.39
N THR A 574 -5.26 -12.90 -21.32
CA THR A 574 -4.81 -11.55 -20.95
C THR A 574 -5.28 -10.49 -21.94
N GLU A 575 -5.04 -10.68 -23.25
CA GLU A 575 -5.46 -9.71 -24.26
C GLU A 575 -6.98 -9.65 -24.41
N GLU A 576 -7.68 -10.78 -24.34
CA GLU A 576 -9.15 -10.80 -24.40
C GLU A 576 -9.78 -9.99 -23.26
N LEU A 577 -9.30 -10.18 -22.02
CA LEU A 577 -9.79 -9.45 -20.87
C LEU A 577 -9.44 -7.95 -20.92
N ILE A 578 -8.28 -7.58 -21.51
CA ILE A 578 -7.93 -6.17 -21.73
C ILE A 578 -8.97 -5.52 -22.65
N GLU A 579 -9.30 -6.14 -23.77
CA GLU A 579 -10.28 -5.60 -24.72
C GLU A 579 -11.72 -5.62 -24.15
N ARG A 580 -12.10 -6.64 -23.37
CA ARG A 580 -13.38 -6.67 -22.62
C ARG A 580 -13.50 -5.53 -21.61
N PHE A 581 -12.46 -5.29 -20.81
CA PHE A 581 -12.40 -4.18 -19.86
C PHE A 581 -12.43 -2.81 -20.56
N LEU A 582 -11.71 -2.64 -21.66
CA LEU A 582 -11.75 -1.43 -22.50
C LEU A 582 -13.11 -1.22 -23.16
N GLY A 583 -13.82 -2.30 -23.51
CA GLY A 583 -15.22 -2.29 -23.94
C GLY A 583 -16.22 -1.93 -22.83
N GLY A 584 -15.77 -1.80 -21.58
CA GLY A 584 -16.57 -1.41 -20.43
C GLY A 584 -17.25 -2.56 -19.70
N GLU A 585 -16.73 -3.80 -19.83
CA GLU A 585 -17.11 -4.95 -19.01
C GLU A 585 -16.50 -4.85 -17.60
N VAL A 586 -17.30 -5.17 -16.58
CA VAL A 586 -16.84 -5.27 -15.19
C VAL A 586 -16.26 -6.67 -14.99
N LEU A 587 -14.93 -6.77 -14.93
CA LEU A 587 -14.26 -8.06 -14.75
C LEU A 587 -14.31 -8.50 -13.28
N GLU A 588 -15.16 -9.50 -13.01
CA GLU A 588 -15.27 -10.15 -11.69
C GLU A 588 -14.37 -11.39 -11.59
N ARG A 589 -13.72 -11.55 -10.44
CA ARG A 589 -12.79 -12.66 -10.15
C ARG A 589 -13.49 -14.01 -10.21
N GLU A 590 -14.68 -14.11 -9.65
CA GLU A 590 -15.46 -15.34 -9.58
C GLU A 590 -15.92 -15.79 -10.97
N SER A 591 -16.38 -14.85 -11.82
CA SER A 591 -16.72 -15.10 -13.22
C SER A 591 -15.50 -15.59 -14.01
N LEU A 592 -14.37 -14.89 -13.91
CA LEU A 592 -13.13 -15.28 -14.58
C LEU A 592 -12.62 -16.65 -14.10
N MET A 593 -12.75 -16.96 -12.81
CA MET A 593 -12.37 -18.27 -12.28
C MET A 593 -13.22 -19.41 -12.86
N VAL A 594 -14.51 -19.18 -13.14
CA VAL A 594 -15.38 -20.17 -13.81
C VAL A 594 -14.99 -20.34 -15.27
N GLU A 595 -14.81 -19.23 -15.99
CA GLU A 595 -14.40 -19.18 -17.39
C GLU A 595 -13.06 -19.89 -17.63
N TRP A 596 -12.03 -19.51 -16.87
CA TRP A 596 -10.69 -20.09 -16.98
C TRP A 596 -10.68 -21.58 -16.62
N LYS A 597 -11.42 -22.01 -15.58
CA LYS A 597 -11.60 -23.45 -15.26
C LYS A 597 -12.16 -24.24 -16.45
N GLY A 598 -13.16 -23.69 -17.17
CA GLY A 598 -13.70 -24.28 -18.39
C GLY A 598 -12.64 -24.49 -19.47
N LEU A 599 -11.90 -23.43 -19.81
CA LEU A 599 -10.81 -23.47 -20.80
C LEU A 599 -9.72 -24.50 -20.44
N LEU A 600 -9.35 -24.59 -19.15
CA LEU A 600 -8.36 -25.55 -18.66
C LEU A 600 -8.85 -27.00 -18.79
N ALA A 601 -10.12 -27.27 -18.47
CA ALA A 601 -10.70 -28.60 -18.63
C ALA A 601 -10.69 -29.04 -20.11
N GLU A 602 -11.13 -28.19 -21.02
CA GLU A 602 -11.12 -28.47 -22.46
C GLU A 602 -9.71 -28.74 -23.00
N GLY A 603 -8.74 -27.89 -22.67
CA GLY A 603 -7.35 -28.05 -23.08
C GLY A 603 -6.70 -29.31 -22.52
N PHE A 604 -7.06 -29.68 -21.29
CA PHE A 604 -6.57 -30.91 -20.66
C PHE A 604 -7.16 -32.19 -21.29
N PHE A 605 -8.35 -32.13 -21.87
CA PHE A 605 -8.95 -33.26 -22.59
C PHE A 605 -8.51 -33.39 -24.05
N LYS A 606 -8.15 -32.30 -24.74
CA LYS A 606 -7.69 -32.34 -26.14
C LYS A 606 -6.54 -33.37 -26.33
N PRO A 607 -6.59 -34.26 -27.34
CA PRO A 607 -5.48 -35.16 -27.63
C PRO A 607 -4.33 -34.36 -28.25
N GLU A 608 -3.38 -33.91 -27.41
CA GLU A 608 -2.01 -33.66 -27.88
C GLU A 608 -1.50 -34.99 -28.45
N GLY A 609 -1.17 -35.02 -29.75
CA GLY A 609 -0.84 -36.25 -30.46
C GLY A 609 0.17 -37.09 -29.67
N GLU A 610 -0.18 -38.36 -29.42
CA GLU A 610 0.10 -39.13 -28.18
C GLU A 610 1.58 -39.38 -27.82
N LYS A 611 2.53 -38.81 -28.57
CA LYS A 611 3.99 -38.98 -28.47
C LYS A 611 4.67 -38.48 -27.18
N TYR A 612 3.90 -38.07 -26.15
CA TYR A 612 4.42 -37.44 -24.92
C TYR A 612 3.83 -38.00 -23.61
N PHE A 613 3.10 -39.12 -23.65
CA PHE A 613 2.63 -39.84 -22.46
C PHE A 613 3.44 -41.11 -22.19
#